data_AF-A0A672TZ18-F1
#
_entry.id   AF-A0A672TZ18-F1
#
_cell.length_a   1.000
_cell.length_b   1.000
_cell.length_c   1.000
_cell.angle_alpha   90.00
_cell.angle_beta   90.00
_cell.angle_gamma   90.00
#
_symmetry.space_group_name_H-M   'P 1'
#
loop_
_entity.id
_entity.type
_entity.pdbx_description
1 polymer ?
#
loop_
_entity_poly.entity_id
_entity_poly.type
_entity_poly.pdbx_seq_one_letter_code
_entity_poly.pdbx_strand_id
1 'polypeptide(L)'
;MHRAGGARRGAQFWCYSAAAPLSCRSSSYQTNLLRDGVRRYLQLPADQTVLILHAKVAQKSYGNEKRFFCPPPCVYLSGPGWKLKQEQMKARDSGDPPAAPLCPWQGFGCAKALYISDADKRKHFRLVLKLFFSNGQEIGTFHSKLIKVISKPSQKKQSLKNTDLCISSGSKVSLFNRLRSQTVSTRYLSVEGGAFIASARQWAAFTLHLAPAEGRNEFPLREGYIRYGSVVQLVCTATGITLPPLIIRKVMKQYAILDVDEPISQLHKCAFQFQGSDRMYLCLSTEKVIQFQASPCPKEANRELLNDGSCWTIIGTETVEYTFSESLTCIREPVSPVPLITALQVGTAPAMGSPHLSITCFHHSSCF
;
A
#
# COMPACT_ATOMS: atom_id res chain seq x y z
N MET A 1 -18.98 -16.16 -47.90
CA MET A 1 -17.53 -16.11 -48.20
C MET A 1 -16.91 -14.99 -47.34
N HIS A 2 -16.25 -15.31 -46.22
CA HIS A 2 -14.78 -15.20 -45.99
C HIS A 2 -14.17 -13.87 -46.50
N ARG A 3 -13.37 -13.07 -45.78
CA ARG A 3 -12.36 -13.28 -44.71
C ARG A 3 -12.10 -11.91 -44.02
N ALA A 4 -12.10 -11.81 -42.69
CA ALA A 4 -10.93 -11.69 -41.78
C ALA A 4 -9.87 -10.59 -42.06
N GLY A 5 -9.67 -9.70 -41.08
CA GLY A 5 -8.50 -8.81 -40.98
C GLY A 5 -8.51 -7.99 -39.67
N GLY A 6 -7.96 -8.54 -38.60
CA GLY A 6 -7.92 -7.94 -37.27
C GLY A 6 -6.82 -6.90 -37.10
N ALA A 7 -7.15 -5.75 -36.49
CA ALA A 7 -6.18 -4.78 -36.00
C ALA A 7 -5.83 -5.08 -34.53
N ARG A 8 -4.74 -5.81 -34.29
CA ARG A 8 -4.08 -5.88 -32.98
C ARG A 8 -3.51 -4.49 -32.67
N ARG A 9 -4.09 -3.77 -31.71
CA ARG A 9 -3.42 -2.61 -31.09
C ARG A 9 -2.30 -3.13 -30.20
N GLY A 10 -1.10 -3.21 -30.78
CA GLY A 10 0.12 -3.51 -30.04
C GLY A 10 0.41 -2.40 -29.04
N ALA A 11 0.67 -2.76 -27.78
CA ALA A 11 1.38 -1.90 -26.86
C ALA A 11 2.77 -1.65 -27.46
N GLN A 12 3.08 -0.39 -27.79
CA GLN A 12 4.45 0.00 -28.12
C GLN A 12 5.27 -0.08 -26.84
N PHE A 13 6.00 -1.18 -26.68
CA PHE A 13 7.10 -1.26 -25.72
C PHE A 13 8.24 -0.40 -26.26
N TRP A 14 8.46 0.76 -25.67
CA TRP A 14 9.67 1.54 -25.89
C TRP A 14 10.77 0.89 -25.05
N CYS A 15 11.60 0.07 -25.69
CA CYS A 15 12.90 -0.28 -25.14
C CYS A 15 13.78 0.95 -25.33
N TYR A 16 13.94 1.77 -24.29
CA TYR A 16 15.00 2.76 -24.28
C TYR A 16 16.33 2.00 -24.20
N SER A 17 16.90 1.64 -25.36
CA SER A 17 18.35 1.51 -25.45
C SER A 17 18.90 2.85 -24.99
N ALA A 18 19.80 2.85 -24.01
CA ALA A 18 20.44 4.06 -23.52
C ALA A 18 20.88 4.90 -24.73
N ALA A 19 20.16 5.99 -24.99
CA ALA A 19 20.57 6.94 -25.99
C ALA A 19 21.97 7.39 -25.54
N ALA A 20 22.94 7.31 -26.46
CA ALA A 20 24.28 7.82 -26.24
C ALA A 20 24.16 9.20 -25.57
N PRO A 21 24.97 9.47 -24.52
CA PRO A 21 24.83 10.71 -23.78
C PRO A 21 24.93 11.86 -24.77
N LEU A 22 23.88 12.68 -24.85
CA LEU A 22 23.95 14.01 -25.44
C LEU A 22 25.20 14.64 -24.86
N SER A 23 26.19 14.93 -25.71
CA SER A 23 27.46 15.50 -25.29
C SER A 23 27.23 16.95 -24.86
N CYS A 24 26.67 17.14 -23.67
CA CYS A 24 26.98 18.31 -22.88
C CYS A 24 28.48 18.20 -22.60
N ARG A 25 29.27 19.10 -23.18
CA ARG A 25 30.65 19.35 -22.73
C ARG A 25 30.54 19.80 -21.27
N SER A 26 30.50 18.87 -20.33
CA SER A 26 30.58 19.18 -18.91
C SER A 26 32.01 19.61 -18.63
N SER A 27 32.16 20.81 -18.08
CA SER A 27 33.43 21.28 -17.55
C SER A 27 33.92 20.27 -16.49
N SER A 28 35.23 20.00 -16.44
CA SER A 28 35.87 19.14 -15.43
C SER A 28 35.52 19.55 -13.98
N TYR A 29 35.20 20.82 -13.77
CA TYR A 29 34.70 21.35 -12.49
C TYR A 29 33.33 20.79 -12.11
N GLN A 30 32.41 20.63 -13.06
CA GLN A 30 31.05 20.17 -12.82
C GLN A 30 31.03 18.67 -12.48
N THR A 31 31.93 17.88 -13.09
CA THR A 31 32.13 16.47 -12.76
C THR A 31 32.74 16.26 -11.36
N ASN A 32 33.63 17.16 -10.92
CA ASN A 32 34.21 17.09 -9.58
C ASN A 32 33.20 17.48 -8.50
N LEU A 33 32.38 18.52 -8.73
CA LEU A 33 31.29 18.91 -7.82
C LEU A 33 30.26 17.79 -7.63
N LEU A 34 29.87 17.11 -8.72
CA LEU A 34 28.97 15.96 -8.64
C LEU A 34 29.59 14.80 -7.85
N ARG A 35 30.86 14.47 -8.12
CA ARG A 35 31.59 13.39 -7.42
C ARG A 35 31.67 13.67 -5.92
N ASP A 36 32.02 14.89 -5.53
CA ASP A 36 32.15 15.27 -4.12
C ASP A 36 30.78 15.39 -3.44
N GLY A 37 29.76 15.84 -4.17
CA GLY A 37 28.36 15.82 -3.71
C GLY A 37 27.90 14.39 -3.42
N VAL A 38 28.09 13.47 -4.37
CA VAL A 38 27.69 12.05 -4.21
C VAL A 38 28.44 11.42 -3.05
N ARG A 39 29.75 11.67 -2.90
CA ARG A 39 30.52 11.19 -1.74
C ARG A 39 29.95 11.69 -0.41
N ARG A 40 29.62 12.99 -0.32
CA ARG A 40 29.00 13.57 0.88
C ARG A 40 27.64 12.94 1.17
N TYR A 41 26.81 12.75 0.13
CA TYR A 41 25.51 12.09 0.27
C TYR A 41 25.65 10.64 0.75
N LEU A 42 26.58 9.86 0.19
CA LEU A 42 26.82 8.48 0.63
C LEU A 42 27.33 8.38 2.07
N GLN A 43 28.03 9.40 2.56
CA GLN A 43 28.48 9.48 3.97
C GLN A 43 27.36 9.88 4.92
N LEU A 44 26.49 10.81 4.50
CA LEU A 44 25.36 11.29 5.29
C LEU A 44 24.11 11.46 4.40
N PRO A 45 23.32 10.39 4.19
CA PRO A 45 22.14 10.45 3.34
C PRO A 45 21.09 11.40 3.91
N ALA A 46 20.86 12.51 3.23
CA ALA A 46 19.83 13.48 3.56
C ALA A 46 18.56 13.20 2.73
N ASP A 47 18.00 12.00 2.92
CA ASP A 47 16.86 11.53 2.14
C ASP A 47 15.55 12.17 2.57
N GLN A 48 14.72 12.46 1.57
CA GLN A 48 13.32 12.86 1.68
C GLN A 48 12.48 11.75 1.07
N THR A 49 11.72 11.07 1.92
CA THR A 49 10.83 9.99 1.52
C THR A 49 9.38 10.44 1.58
N VAL A 50 8.63 10.18 0.50
CA VAL A 50 7.17 10.31 0.39
C VAL A 50 6.58 8.93 0.18
N LEU A 51 5.79 8.46 1.15
CA LEU A 51 5.10 7.18 1.07
C LEU A 51 3.60 7.41 0.94
N ILE A 52 3.01 6.86 -0.12
CA ILE A 52 1.57 6.90 -0.38
C ILE A 52 1.01 5.50 -0.11
N LEU A 53 0.13 5.41 0.87
CA LEU A 53 -0.54 4.19 1.30
C LEU A 53 -2.03 4.27 0.93
N HIS A 54 -2.56 3.28 0.21
CA HIS A 54 -3.95 3.30 -0.25
C HIS A 54 -4.54 1.90 -0.44
N ALA A 55 -5.85 1.82 -0.59
CA ALA A 55 -6.53 0.58 -0.98
C ALA A 55 -6.31 0.23 -2.46
N LYS A 56 -6.29 -1.07 -2.79
CA LYS A 56 -6.22 -1.60 -4.16
C LYS A 56 -7.47 -1.32 -4.98
N VAL A 57 -8.61 -1.19 -4.31
CA VAL A 57 -9.91 -1.00 -4.94
C VAL A 57 -10.67 0.16 -4.31
N ALA A 58 -11.54 0.78 -5.09
CA ALA A 58 -12.44 1.83 -4.63
C ALA A 58 -13.88 1.56 -5.10
N GLN A 59 -14.83 1.68 -4.18
CA GLN A 59 -16.25 1.53 -4.48
C GLN A 59 -16.80 2.81 -5.09
N LYS A 60 -17.51 2.67 -6.22
CA LYS A 60 -18.19 3.74 -6.91
C LYS A 60 -19.37 4.29 -6.10
N SER A 61 -19.50 5.61 -6.11
CA SER A 61 -20.61 6.38 -5.56
C SER A 61 -21.67 6.58 -6.64
N TYR A 62 -22.95 6.39 -6.31
CA TYR A 62 -24.05 6.46 -7.29
C TYR A 62 -24.97 7.65 -7.01
N GLY A 63 -25.28 8.42 -8.04
CA GLY A 63 -26.13 9.60 -7.91
C GLY A 63 -25.53 10.62 -6.93
N ASN A 64 -26.30 11.02 -5.92
CA ASN A 64 -25.86 11.98 -4.91
C ASN A 64 -25.18 11.35 -3.68
N GLU A 65 -25.15 10.02 -3.57
CA GLU A 65 -24.45 9.34 -2.48
C GLU A 65 -22.94 9.58 -2.58
N LYS A 66 -22.24 9.73 -1.45
CA LYS A 66 -20.78 9.79 -1.39
C LYS A 66 -20.22 8.61 -0.60
N ARG A 67 -19.59 7.67 -1.31
CA ARG A 67 -18.87 6.54 -0.71
C ARG A 67 -17.39 6.87 -0.65
N PHE A 68 -16.97 7.39 0.49
CA PHE A 68 -15.56 7.71 0.70
C PHE A 68 -14.68 6.47 0.67
N PHE A 69 -13.45 6.63 0.17
CA PHE A 69 -12.46 5.56 0.15
C PHE A 69 -12.14 5.08 1.56
N CYS A 70 -12.13 3.76 1.75
CA CYS A 70 -11.97 3.13 3.04
C CYS A 70 -11.07 1.88 2.91
N PRO A 71 -9.89 1.86 3.54
CA PRO A 71 -9.32 2.92 4.37
C PRO A 71 -8.98 4.20 3.57
N PRO A 72 -8.94 5.38 4.23
CA PRO A 72 -8.60 6.63 3.55
C PRO A 72 -7.14 6.59 3.10
N PRO A 73 -6.82 7.05 1.88
CA PRO A 73 -5.43 7.16 1.45
C PRO A 73 -4.62 8.03 2.42
N CYS A 74 -3.44 7.55 2.79
CA CYS A 74 -2.54 8.20 3.73
C CYS A 74 -1.21 8.53 3.05
N VAL A 75 -0.61 9.62 3.49
CA VAL A 75 0.72 10.07 3.08
C VAL A 75 1.59 10.16 4.32
N TYR A 76 2.79 9.59 4.23
CA TYR A 76 3.82 9.69 5.24
C TYR A 76 5.05 10.36 4.63
N LEU A 77 5.56 11.38 5.31
CA LEU A 77 6.81 12.04 5.00
C LEU A 77 7.83 11.63 6.05
N SER A 78 8.95 11.06 5.63
CA SER A 78 10.00 10.58 6.53
C SER A 78 11.38 10.80 5.91
N GLY A 79 12.41 10.73 6.74
CA GLY A 79 13.80 10.93 6.33
C GLY A 79 14.38 12.26 6.82
N PRO A 80 15.69 12.31 7.10
CA PRO A 80 16.34 13.47 7.71
C PRO A 80 16.35 14.70 6.80
N GLY A 81 16.24 14.52 5.48
CA GLY A 81 16.25 15.60 4.50
C GLY A 81 15.05 16.55 4.60
N TRP A 82 13.91 16.10 5.14
CA TRP A 82 12.74 16.98 5.33
C TRP A 82 13.01 18.06 6.38
N LYS A 83 13.62 17.66 7.51
CA LYS A 83 14.00 18.58 8.59
C LYS A 83 15.06 19.58 8.10
N LEU A 84 16.10 19.05 7.46
CA LEU A 84 17.20 19.86 6.93
C LEU A 84 16.69 20.95 5.99
N LYS A 85 15.78 20.59 5.08
CA LYS A 85 15.21 21.54 4.13
C LYS A 85 14.36 22.62 4.81
N GLN A 86 13.56 22.23 5.80
CA GLN A 86 12.75 23.18 6.56
C GLN A 86 13.62 24.18 7.34
N GLU A 87 14.72 23.73 7.92
CA GLU A 87 15.68 24.58 8.63
C GLU A 87 16.43 25.52 7.67
N GLN A 88 16.85 25.02 6.50
CA GLN A 88 17.45 25.86 5.46
C GLN A 88 16.50 26.97 4.97
N MET A 89 15.21 26.67 4.86
CA MET A 89 14.21 27.68 4.52
C MET A 89 14.02 28.71 5.63
N LYS A 90 13.94 28.26 6.90
CA LYS A 90 13.84 29.17 8.05
C LYS A 90 15.07 30.07 8.18
N ALA A 91 16.28 29.52 8.03
CA ALA A 91 17.53 30.29 8.11
C ALA A 91 17.64 31.37 7.02
N ARG A 92 17.06 31.14 5.83
CA ARG A 92 16.94 32.17 4.79
C ARG A 92 16.02 33.33 5.18
N ASP A 93 14.99 33.04 5.97
CA ASP A 93 13.99 34.02 6.40
C ASP A 93 14.39 34.75 7.70
N SER A 94 15.20 34.13 8.57
CA SER A 94 15.54 34.68 9.90
C SER A 94 17.02 35.00 10.14
N GLY A 95 17.94 34.66 9.23
CA GLY A 95 19.37 35.00 9.35
C GLY A 95 20.17 34.21 10.40
N ASP A 96 19.51 33.42 11.25
CA ASP A 96 20.16 32.59 12.27
C ASP A 96 20.62 31.22 11.74
N PRO A 97 21.75 30.68 12.23
CA PRO A 97 22.26 29.38 11.81
C PRO A 97 21.33 28.23 12.26
N PRO A 98 21.16 27.18 11.43
CA PRO A 98 20.31 26.04 11.77
C PRO A 98 20.91 25.23 12.92
N ALA A 99 20.11 24.95 13.96
CA ALA A 99 20.49 24.09 15.08
C ALA A 99 20.63 22.61 14.66
N ALA A 100 21.62 21.90 15.19
CA ALA A 100 21.91 20.51 14.82
C ALA A 100 20.76 19.52 15.12
N PRO A 101 20.54 18.48 14.30
CA PRO A 101 19.35 17.63 14.38
C PRO A 101 19.52 16.42 15.32
N LEU A 102 18.59 16.22 16.26
CA LEU A 102 18.53 14.98 17.08
C LEU A 102 17.19 14.22 17.03
N CYS A 103 16.18 14.66 16.24
CA CYS A 103 14.90 13.94 16.14
C CYS A 103 14.46 13.74 14.67
N PRO A 104 14.00 12.52 14.29
CA PRO A 104 13.37 12.28 12.99
C PRO A 104 12.10 13.12 12.85
N TRP A 105 11.97 13.90 11.78
CA TRP A 105 10.68 14.50 11.40
C TRP A 105 9.82 13.44 10.72
N GLN A 106 8.57 13.30 11.17
CA GLN A 106 7.57 12.45 10.52
C GLN A 106 6.30 13.24 10.26
N GLY A 107 6.04 13.55 9.00
CA GLY A 107 4.79 14.17 8.55
C GLY A 107 3.75 13.10 8.25
N PHE A 108 2.50 13.33 8.62
CA PHE A 108 1.38 12.43 8.31
C PHE A 108 0.16 13.23 7.84
N GLY A 109 -0.48 12.75 6.77
CA GLY A 109 -1.74 13.27 6.26
C GLY A 109 -2.65 12.16 5.76
N CYS A 110 -3.96 12.36 5.82
CA CYS A 110 -4.94 11.40 5.30
C CYS A 110 -6.10 12.08 4.57
N ALA A 111 -6.55 11.48 3.48
CA ALA A 111 -7.58 12.02 2.60
C ALA A 111 -8.92 11.31 2.83
N LYS A 112 -9.66 11.73 3.86
CA LYS A 112 -10.91 11.07 4.33
C LYS A 112 -12.15 11.32 3.46
N ALA A 113 -12.10 12.32 2.58
CA ALA A 113 -13.25 12.77 1.79
C ALA A 113 -13.15 12.42 0.30
N LEU A 114 -12.20 11.58 -0.11
CA LEU A 114 -12.06 11.17 -1.51
C LEU A 114 -13.12 10.13 -1.89
N TYR A 115 -13.76 10.31 -3.05
CA TYR A 115 -14.72 9.37 -3.63
C TYR A 115 -14.64 9.43 -5.16
N ILE A 116 -15.20 8.42 -5.83
CA ILE A 116 -15.36 8.37 -7.29
C ILE A 116 -16.84 8.22 -7.64
N SER A 117 -17.38 9.09 -8.49
CA SER A 117 -18.78 9.06 -8.91
C SER A 117 -19.03 8.04 -10.03
N ASP A 118 -20.29 7.75 -10.30
CA ASP A 118 -20.72 6.86 -11.37
C ASP A 118 -20.72 7.51 -12.76
N ALA A 119 -20.64 8.83 -12.80
CA ALA A 119 -20.31 9.60 -14.00
C ALA A 119 -18.92 9.22 -14.54
N ASP A 120 -17.96 8.92 -13.66
CA ASP A 120 -16.62 8.47 -14.06
C ASP A 120 -16.66 7.03 -14.61
N LYS A 121 -16.27 6.86 -15.89
CA LYS A 121 -16.30 5.57 -16.60
C LYS A 121 -14.97 4.82 -16.56
N ARG A 122 -13.93 5.37 -15.92
CA ARG A 122 -12.62 4.71 -15.82
C ARG A 122 -12.74 3.42 -15.00
N LYS A 123 -12.08 2.35 -15.48
CA LYS A 123 -11.98 1.08 -14.75
C LYS A 123 -10.90 1.10 -13.67
N HIS A 124 -9.88 1.92 -13.87
CA HIS A 124 -8.78 2.13 -12.94
C HIS A 124 -8.40 3.61 -12.92
N PHE A 125 -7.90 4.09 -11.79
CA PHE A 125 -7.33 5.44 -11.65
C PHE A 125 -6.11 5.41 -10.74
N ARG A 126 -5.39 6.53 -10.65
CA ARG A 126 -4.33 6.76 -9.66
C ARG A 126 -4.68 8.00 -8.84
N LEU A 127 -4.24 8.02 -7.59
CA LEU A 127 -4.21 9.23 -6.80
C LEU A 127 -3.01 10.07 -7.25
N VAL A 128 -3.20 11.38 -7.25
CA VAL A 128 -2.15 12.35 -7.55
C VAL A 128 -1.97 13.21 -6.31
N LEU A 129 -0.79 13.12 -5.71
CA LEU A 129 -0.37 13.93 -4.57
C LEU A 129 0.55 15.04 -5.08
N LYS A 130 0.11 16.29 -4.95
CA LYS A 130 0.97 17.46 -5.18
C LYS A 130 1.41 18.02 -3.84
N LEU A 131 2.72 18.10 -3.63
CA LEU A 131 3.29 18.63 -2.39
C LEU A 131 3.87 20.02 -2.64
N PHE A 132 3.63 20.92 -1.70
CA PHE A 132 4.12 22.30 -1.70
C PHE A 132 4.75 22.62 -0.35
N PHE A 133 5.79 23.45 -0.37
CA PHE A 133 6.27 24.12 0.83
C PHE A 133 5.32 25.25 1.24
N SER A 134 5.46 25.76 2.46
CA SER A 134 4.62 26.84 3.00
C SER A 134 4.74 28.16 2.22
N ASN A 135 5.85 28.37 1.50
CA ASN A 135 6.08 29.51 0.63
C ASN A 135 5.45 29.37 -0.77
N GLY A 136 4.70 28.30 -1.03
CA GLY A 136 4.06 28.02 -2.32
C GLY A 136 4.96 27.33 -3.35
N GLN A 137 6.23 27.07 -3.04
CA GLN A 137 7.11 26.32 -3.94
C GLN A 137 6.66 24.86 -4.05
N GLU A 138 6.43 24.38 -5.28
CA GLU A 138 6.10 22.97 -5.54
C GLU A 138 7.32 22.08 -5.26
N ILE A 139 7.12 21.06 -4.43
CA ILE A 139 8.10 20.00 -4.17
C ILE A 139 8.06 19.02 -5.35
N GLY A 140 6.87 18.53 -5.68
CA GLY A 140 6.68 17.59 -6.76
C GLY A 140 5.29 16.97 -6.79
N THR A 141 5.02 16.29 -7.90
CA THR A 141 3.81 15.52 -8.13
C THR A 141 4.11 14.02 -8.05
N PHE A 142 3.45 13.33 -7.12
CA PHE A 142 3.63 11.90 -6.82
C PHE A 142 2.37 11.11 -7.14
N HIS A 143 2.52 9.94 -7.75
CA HIS A 143 1.39 9.13 -8.20
C HIS A 143 1.24 7.88 -7.34
N SER A 144 0.02 7.46 -7.03
CA SER A 144 -0.20 6.16 -6.40
C SER A 144 -0.07 5.00 -7.41
N LYS A 145 -0.09 3.76 -6.91
CA LYS A 145 -0.37 2.61 -7.78
C LYS A 145 -1.81 2.66 -8.29
N LEU A 146 -2.11 1.83 -9.29
CA LEU A 146 -3.45 1.73 -9.86
C LEU A 146 -4.47 1.28 -8.81
N ILE A 147 -5.62 1.94 -8.79
CA ILE A 147 -6.78 1.60 -7.97
C ILE A 147 -7.89 1.15 -8.90
N LYS A 148 -8.39 -0.08 -8.71
CA LYS A 148 -9.49 -0.63 -9.51
C LYS A 148 -10.84 -0.12 -9.01
N VAL A 149 -11.67 0.36 -9.92
CA VAL A 149 -13.03 0.81 -9.61
C VAL A 149 -13.97 -0.38 -9.60
N ILE A 150 -14.74 -0.54 -8.52
CA ILE A 150 -15.75 -1.59 -8.37
C ILE A 150 -17.13 -0.97 -8.11
N SER A 151 -18.18 -1.61 -8.62
CA SER A 151 -19.57 -1.16 -8.43
C SER A 151 -20.07 -1.48 -7.03
N LYS A 152 -19.93 -2.74 -6.61
CA LYS A 152 -20.28 -3.25 -5.28
C LYS A 152 -19.33 -4.40 -4.90
N PRO A 153 -19.10 -4.64 -3.61
CA PRO A 153 -18.46 -5.87 -3.14
C PRO A 153 -19.22 -7.10 -3.66
N SER A 154 -18.50 -8.16 -4.02
CA SER A 154 -19.15 -9.40 -4.44
C SER A 154 -19.92 -10.00 -3.25
N GLN A 155 -21.18 -10.36 -3.47
CA GLN A 155 -21.97 -11.17 -2.51
C GLN A 155 -22.06 -12.63 -2.93
N LYS A 156 -21.72 -12.93 -4.20
CA LYS A 156 -21.74 -14.31 -4.73
C LYS A 156 -20.47 -15.03 -4.29
N LYS A 157 -20.56 -16.36 -4.20
CA LYS A 157 -19.40 -17.25 -4.05
C LYS A 157 -18.33 -16.82 -5.05
N GLN A 158 -17.18 -16.39 -4.55
CA GLN A 158 -16.13 -15.88 -5.42
C GLN A 158 -15.60 -17.05 -6.27
N SER A 159 -15.78 -16.95 -7.58
CA SER A 159 -15.22 -17.94 -8.50
C SER A 159 -13.77 -17.60 -8.83
N LEU A 160 -12.95 -18.62 -9.06
CA LEU A 160 -11.59 -18.48 -9.58
C LEU A 160 -11.53 -17.92 -11.02
N LYS A 161 -12.67 -17.58 -11.65
CA LYS A 161 -12.71 -16.89 -12.94
C LYS A 161 -12.49 -15.37 -12.83
N ASN A 162 -12.67 -14.79 -11.64
CA ASN A 162 -12.42 -13.37 -11.37
C ASN A 162 -11.37 -13.23 -10.25
N THR A 163 -10.15 -13.57 -10.61
CA THR A 163 -8.99 -13.62 -9.71
C THR A 163 -8.53 -12.23 -9.23
N ASP A 164 -8.80 -11.18 -10.00
CA ASP A 164 -8.36 -9.80 -9.69
C ASP A 164 -8.86 -9.27 -8.33
N LEU A 165 -10.01 -9.78 -7.86
CA LEU A 165 -10.59 -9.36 -6.59
C LEU A 165 -10.19 -10.28 -5.43
N CYS A 166 -9.56 -11.43 -5.72
CA CYS A 166 -9.12 -12.35 -4.69
C CYS A 166 -7.91 -11.79 -3.93
N ILE A 167 -7.73 -12.23 -2.69
CA ILE A 167 -6.55 -11.90 -1.87
C ILE A 167 -5.60 -13.10 -1.89
N SER A 168 -4.36 -12.88 -2.34
CA SER A 168 -3.31 -13.90 -2.35
C SER A 168 -2.49 -13.91 -1.06
N SER A 169 -1.91 -15.06 -0.74
CA SER A 169 -0.87 -15.15 0.29
C SER A 169 0.29 -14.20 -0.03
N GLY A 170 0.80 -13.50 0.98
CA GLY A 170 1.85 -12.48 0.84
C GLY A 170 1.35 -11.11 0.39
N SER A 171 0.06 -10.95 0.05
CA SER A 171 -0.51 -9.63 -0.22
C SER A 171 -0.65 -8.80 1.07
N LYS A 172 -0.54 -7.48 0.91
CA LYS A 172 -0.83 -6.50 1.96
C LYS A 172 -2.33 -6.24 2.03
N VAL A 173 -2.88 -6.21 3.23
CA VAL A 173 -4.29 -5.94 3.52
C VAL A 173 -4.44 -4.94 4.66
N SER A 174 -5.58 -4.28 4.74
CA SER A 174 -6.05 -3.53 5.91
C SER A 174 -7.34 -4.16 6.41
N LEU A 175 -7.53 -4.09 7.72
CA LEU A 175 -8.75 -4.53 8.39
C LEU A 175 -9.43 -3.34 9.03
N PHE A 176 -10.75 -3.24 8.84
CA PHE A 176 -11.54 -2.22 9.53
C PHE A 176 -12.89 -2.75 9.98
N ASN A 177 -13.34 -2.26 11.12
CA ASN A 177 -14.68 -2.50 11.63
C ASN A 177 -15.51 -1.22 11.45
N ARG A 178 -16.79 -1.38 11.13
CA ARG A 178 -17.75 -0.27 11.08
C ARG A 178 -19.03 -0.66 11.79
N LEU A 179 -19.15 -0.23 13.05
CA LEU A 179 -20.31 -0.54 13.88
C LEU A 179 -21.59 0.07 13.25
N ARG A 180 -22.61 -0.77 13.06
CA ARG A 180 -23.91 -0.40 12.46
C ARG A 180 -23.80 0.33 11.10
N SER A 181 -22.73 0.07 10.34
CA SER A 181 -22.47 0.72 9.05
C SER A 181 -22.31 2.25 9.11
N GLN A 182 -22.04 2.83 10.29
CA GLN A 182 -21.86 4.27 10.47
C GLN A 182 -20.43 4.71 10.17
N THR A 183 -20.21 5.68 9.27
CA THR A 183 -18.85 6.08 8.87
C THR A 183 -18.02 6.58 10.06
N VAL A 184 -18.63 7.31 11.00
CA VAL A 184 -17.97 7.86 12.21
C VAL A 184 -17.50 6.77 13.19
N SER A 185 -18.12 5.59 13.17
CA SER A 185 -17.73 4.46 14.00
C SER A 185 -16.62 3.60 13.38
N THR A 186 -16.10 3.98 12.21
CA THR A 186 -15.06 3.19 11.56
C THR A 186 -13.80 3.17 12.43
N ARG A 187 -13.30 1.97 12.69
CA ARG A 187 -12.03 1.72 13.38
C ARG A 187 -11.17 0.81 12.54
N TYR A 188 -9.90 1.14 12.41
CA TYR A 188 -8.94 0.38 11.63
C TYR A 188 -8.02 -0.38 12.57
N LEU A 189 -7.68 -1.62 12.21
CA LEU A 189 -6.63 -2.32 12.91
C LEU A 189 -5.30 -1.59 12.65
N SER A 190 -4.57 -1.29 13.71
CA SER A 190 -3.28 -0.61 13.67
C SER A 190 -2.36 -1.18 14.75
N VAL A 191 -1.10 -0.76 14.74
CA VAL A 191 -0.12 -1.09 15.78
C VAL A 191 0.47 0.21 16.30
N GLU A 192 0.44 0.40 17.62
CA GLU A 192 0.99 1.57 18.31
C GLU A 192 1.62 1.10 19.62
N GLY A 193 2.82 1.61 19.95
CA GLY A 193 3.51 1.24 21.19
C GLY A 193 3.78 -0.25 21.35
N GLY A 194 3.94 -0.98 20.25
CA GLY A 194 4.17 -2.43 20.26
C GLY A 194 2.90 -3.29 20.43
N ALA A 195 1.72 -2.67 20.57
CA ALA A 195 0.46 -3.38 20.77
C ALA A 195 -0.50 -3.17 19.59
N PHE A 196 -1.34 -4.17 19.33
CA PHE A 196 -2.44 -4.04 18.39
C PHE A 196 -3.53 -3.15 19.00
N ILE A 197 -3.90 -2.11 18.26
CA ILE A 197 -4.95 -1.18 18.62
C ILE A 197 -5.97 -1.07 17.51
N ALA A 198 -7.09 -0.45 17.84
CA ALA A 198 -8.05 -0.03 16.86
C ALA A 198 -8.12 1.48 16.82
N SER A 199 -7.72 2.08 15.72
CA SER A 199 -7.59 3.53 15.59
C SER A 199 -8.69 4.12 14.73
N ALA A 200 -9.19 5.30 15.11
CA ALA A 200 -10.09 6.13 14.28
C ALA A 200 -9.33 7.02 13.28
N ARG A 201 -8.00 7.16 13.44
CA ARG A 201 -7.19 8.14 12.70
C ARG A 201 -6.23 7.49 11.71
N GLN A 202 -5.57 6.42 12.15
CA GLN A 202 -4.55 5.73 11.39
C GLN A 202 -4.99 4.29 11.13
N TRP A 203 -4.38 3.69 10.13
CA TRP A 203 -4.59 2.30 9.78
C TRP A 203 -3.24 1.72 9.36
N ALA A 204 -3.02 0.45 9.65
CA ALA A 204 -1.81 -0.23 9.25
C ALA A 204 -2.09 -1.19 8.09
N ALA A 205 -1.07 -1.38 7.25
CA ALA A 205 -1.04 -2.50 6.31
C ALA A 205 -0.44 -3.73 7.01
N PHE A 206 -1.04 -4.88 6.75
CA PHE A 206 -0.60 -6.17 7.25
C PHE A 206 -0.32 -7.09 6.07
N THR A 207 0.83 -7.74 6.05
CA THR A 207 1.09 -8.85 5.13
C THR A 207 0.33 -10.07 5.64
N LEU A 208 -0.51 -10.63 4.79
CA LEU A 208 -1.34 -11.78 5.12
C LEU A 208 -0.71 -13.05 4.52
N HIS A 209 -0.13 -13.89 5.38
CA HIS A 209 0.51 -15.14 4.97
C HIS A 209 -0.42 -16.32 5.25
N LEU A 210 -0.49 -17.26 4.30
CA LEU A 210 -1.07 -18.57 4.55
C LEU A 210 -0.11 -19.40 5.41
N ALA A 211 -0.59 -19.93 6.54
CA ALA A 211 0.24 -20.80 7.37
C ALA A 211 0.48 -22.15 6.66
N PRO A 212 1.67 -22.75 6.81
CA PRO A 212 1.93 -24.09 6.28
C PRO A 212 1.01 -25.09 6.98
N ALA A 213 0.38 -25.98 6.20
CA ALA A 213 -0.36 -27.09 6.76
C ALA A 213 0.64 -28.05 7.43
N GLU A 214 0.44 -28.38 8.71
CA GLU A 214 1.27 -29.34 9.43
C GLU A 214 1.35 -30.66 8.63
N GLY A 215 2.56 -31.14 8.35
CA GLY A 215 2.80 -32.44 7.70
C GLY A 215 3.21 -32.44 6.22
N ARG A 216 3.55 -31.30 5.59
CA ARG A 216 4.20 -31.31 4.26
C ARG A 216 5.60 -30.71 4.34
N ASN A 217 6.61 -31.59 4.27
CA ASN A 217 8.02 -31.25 4.13
C ASN A 217 8.26 -30.30 2.93
N GLU A 218 9.10 -29.29 3.19
CA GLU A 218 10.03 -28.61 2.26
C GLU A 218 9.48 -28.05 0.91
N PHE A 219 9.49 -26.70 0.83
CA PHE A 219 9.40 -25.79 -0.35
C PHE A 219 8.04 -25.53 -1.06
N PRO A 220 7.86 -24.34 -1.67
CA PRO A 220 7.98 -22.98 -1.14
C PRO A 220 6.59 -22.39 -0.79
N LEU A 221 6.57 -21.14 -0.30
CA LEU A 221 5.39 -20.28 -0.13
C LEU A 221 4.33 -20.57 -1.21
N ARG A 222 3.22 -21.23 -0.85
CA ARG A 222 2.12 -21.45 -1.79
C ARG A 222 1.62 -20.09 -2.27
N GLU A 223 1.97 -19.72 -3.50
CA GLU A 223 1.33 -18.66 -4.27
C GLU A 223 -0.12 -19.11 -4.54
N GLY A 224 -0.96 -18.94 -3.55
CA GLY A 224 -2.36 -19.35 -3.56
C GLY A 224 -3.25 -18.23 -3.05
N TYR A 225 -4.47 -18.19 -3.57
CA TYR A 225 -5.53 -17.35 -2.99
C TYR A 225 -5.88 -17.86 -1.60
N ILE A 226 -6.07 -16.93 -0.67
CA ILE A 226 -6.49 -17.26 0.68
C ILE A 226 -7.98 -17.58 0.64
N ARG A 227 -8.35 -18.70 1.25
CA ARG A 227 -9.72 -19.20 1.30
C ARG A 227 -10.25 -19.13 2.73
N TYR A 228 -11.55 -18.99 2.88
CA TYR A 228 -12.17 -19.15 4.20
C TYR A 228 -11.88 -20.54 4.77
N GLY A 229 -11.73 -20.62 6.09
CA GLY A 229 -11.29 -21.82 6.81
C GLY A 229 -9.76 -22.02 6.84
N SER A 230 -8.99 -21.22 6.09
CA SER A 230 -7.53 -21.29 6.12
C SER A 230 -6.95 -20.67 7.39
N VAL A 231 -5.84 -21.23 7.87
CA VAL A 231 -5.01 -20.62 8.92
C VAL A 231 -4.10 -19.57 8.27
N VAL A 232 -4.10 -18.36 8.82
CA VAL A 232 -3.36 -17.21 8.33
C VAL A 232 -2.58 -16.54 9.44
N GLN A 233 -1.48 -15.90 9.06
CA GLN A 233 -0.68 -15.05 9.92
C GLN A 233 -0.73 -13.61 9.40
N LEU A 234 -1.05 -12.68 10.30
CA LEU A 234 -1.08 -11.24 10.03
C LEU A 234 0.20 -10.60 10.59
N VAL A 235 0.99 -9.99 9.71
CA VAL A 235 2.27 -9.35 10.04
C VAL A 235 2.18 -7.87 9.73
N CYS A 236 2.35 -6.98 10.70
CA CYS A 236 2.35 -5.54 10.45
C CYS A 236 3.53 -5.13 9.56
N THR A 237 3.27 -4.45 8.45
CA THR A 237 4.34 -4.10 7.49
C THR A 237 5.30 -3.04 8.02
N ALA A 238 4.87 -2.22 8.98
CA ALA A 238 5.66 -1.12 9.52
C ALA A 238 6.52 -1.57 10.72
N THR A 239 5.98 -2.41 11.60
CA THR A 239 6.65 -2.80 12.85
C THR A 239 7.15 -4.25 12.86
N GLY A 240 6.71 -5.08 11.93
CA GLY A 240 7.00 -6.52 11.92
C GLY A 240 6.22 -7.34 12.97
N ILE A 241 5.43 -6.68 13.84
CA ILE A 241 4.68 -7.37 14.89
C ILE A 241 3.59 -8.25 14.29
N THR A 242 3.44 -9.46 14.83
CA THR A 242 2.53 -10.48 14.32
C THR A 242 1.43 -10.82 15.32
N LEU A 243 0.21 -11.08 14.83
CA LEU A 243 -0.81 -11.77 15.63
C LEU A 243 -0.50 -13.27 15.70
N PRO A 244 -0.99 -13.98 16.73
CA PRO A 244 -1.02 -15.44 16.74
C PRO A 244 -1.73 -16.00 15.49
N PRO A 245 -1.55 -17.29 15.15
CA PRO A 245 -2.24 -17.91 14.03
C PRO A 245 -3.78 -17.78 14.14
N LEU A 246 -4.42 -17.34 13.06
CA LEU A 246 -5.86 -17.07 13.00
C LEU A 246 -6.51 -17.90 11.89
N ILE A 247 -7.70 -18.42 12.13
CA ILE A 247 -8.54 -19.01 11.08
C ILE A 247 -9.50 -17.93 10.57
N ILE A 248 -9.44 -17.64 9.28
CA ILE A 248 -10.33 -16.65 8.66
C ILE A 248 -11.70 -17.26 8.33
N ARG A 249 -12.77 -16.71 8.92
CA ARG A 249 -14.15 -17.17 8.76
C ARG A 249 -14.98 -16.17 7.98
N LYS A 250 -15.91 -16.67 7.16
CA LYS A 250 -16.86 -15.81 6.43
C LYS A 250 -17.92 -15.30 7.38
N VAL A 251 -18.25 -14.01 7.30
CA VAL A 251 -19.30 -13.42 8.13
C VAL A 251 -20.52 -13.12 7.27
N MET A 252 -21.66 -13.67 7.66
CA MET A 252 -22.97 -13.34 7.09
C MET A 252 -23.88 -12.82 8.19
N LYS A 253 -24.36 -11.58 8.01
CA LYS A 253 -25.06 -10.82 9.06
C LYS A 253 -24.14 -10.66 10.30
N GLN A 254 -24.39 -11.42 11.36
CA GLN A 254 -23.61 -11.46 12.60
C GLN A 254 -23.08 -12.87 12.91
N TYR A 255 -23.14 -13.79 11.94
CA TYR A 255 -22.70 -15.17 12.15
C TYR A 255 -21.38 -15.44 11.41
N ALA A 256 -20.43 -16.05 12.12
CA ALA A 256 -19.31 -16.74 11.50
C ALA A 256 -19.82 -18.05 10.90
N ILE A 257 -19.52 -18.29 9.64
CA ILE A 257 -19.92 -19.49 8.91
C ILE A 257 -18.68 -20.39 8.81
N LEU A 258 -18.77 -21.59 9.38
CA LEU A 258 -17.62 -22.47 9.60
C LEU A 258 -17.28 -23.36 8.40
N ASP A 259 -18.27 -23.70 7.58
CA ASP A 259 -18.24 -24.66 6.46
C ASP A 259 -18.10 -23.98 5.09
N VAL A 260 -17.40 -22.84 5.05
CA VAL A 260 -17.15 -22.11 3.80
C VAL A 260 -15.74 -22.35 3.30
N ASP A 261 -15.63 -22.96 2.12
CA ASP A 261 -14.39 -23.07 1.36
C ASP A 261 -14.50 -22.32 0.01
N GLU A 262 -14.23 -21.02 0.05
CA GLU A 262 -14.13 -20.16 -1.13
C GLU A 262 -13.04 -19.10 -0.96
N PRO A 263 -12.45 -18.57 -2.05
CA PRO A 263 -11.49 -17.48 -1.99
C PRO A 263 -12.08 -16.22 -1.35
N ILE A 264 -11.28 -15.53 -0.54
CA ILE A 264 -11.64 -14.23 0.02
C ILE A 264 -11.49 -13.17 -1.06
N SER A 265 -12.46 -12.24 -1.10
CA SER A 265 -12.50 -11.14 -2.05
C SER A 265 -12.40 -9.78 -1.35
N GLN A 266 -12.08 -8.74 -2.12
CA GLN A 266 -12.04 -7.36 -1.64
C GLN A 266 -13.37 -6.94 -0.99
N LEU A 267 -13.29 -6.24 0.15
CA LEU A 267 -14.43 -5.69 0.91
C LEU A 267 -15.40 -6.75 1.46
N HIS A 268 -15.00 -8.02 1.52
CA HIS A 268 -15.76 -9.03 2.24
C HIS A 268 -15.76 -8.76 3.75
N LYS A 269 -16.86 -9.16 4.41
CA LYS A 269 -16.91 -9.28 5.86
C LYS A 269 -16.35 -10.64 6.30
N CYS A 270 -15.42 -10.62 7.24
CA CYS A 270 -14.77 -11.79 7.79
C CYS A 270 -14.55 -11.65 9.30
N ALA A 271 -14.30 -12.77 9.96
CA ALA A 271 -13.90 -12.84 11.35
C ALA A 271 -12.61 -13.65 11.45
N PHE A 272 -11.82 -13.40 12.49
CA PHE A 272 -10.55 -14.08 12.72
C PHE A 272 -10.62 -14.85 14.03
N GLN A 273 -10.74 -16.17 13.94
CA GLN A 273 -10.78 -17.08 15.09
C GLN A 273 -9.35 -17.43 15.50
N PHE A 274 -9.01 -17.42 16.79
CA PHE A 274 -7.69 -17.88 17.24
C PHE A 274 -7.58 -19.40 17.07
N GLN A 275 -6.53 -19.86 16.37
CA GLN A 275 -6.31 -21.29 16.15
C GLN A 275 -6.09 -22.00 17.49
N GLY A 276 -6.72 -23.16 17.67
CA GLY A 276 -6.63 -23.94 18.92
C GLY A 276 -7.42 -23.37 20.10
N SER A 277 -8.19 -22.29 19.90
CA SER A 277 -9.04 -21.69 20.95
C SER A 277 -10.47 -22.22 20.92
N ASP A 278 -11.16 -22.14 22.07
CA ASP A 278 -12.60 -22.44 22.15
C ASP A 278 -13.44 -21.23 21.72
N ARG A 279 -13.63 -21.08 20.40
CA ARG A 279 -14.46 -20.03 19.78
C ARG A 279 -14.02 -18.60 20.14
N MET A 280 -12.74 -18.36 20.37
CA MET A 280 -12.23 -17.01 20.61
C MET A 280 -11.96 -16.29 19.28
N TYR A 281 -12.46 -15.08 19.15
CA TYR A 281 -12.30 -14.25 17.97
C TYR A 281 -11.58 -12.94 18.27
N LEU A 282 -10.82 -12.46 17.29
CA LEU A 282 -10.23 -11.12 17.28
C LEU A 282 -11.36 -10.08 17.28
N CYS A 283 -11.47 -9.33 18.37
CA CYS A 283 -12.59 -8.44 18.60
C CYS A 283 -12.12 -7.03 18.93
N LEU A 284 -12.80 -6.06 18.33
CA LEU A 284 -12.74 -4.66 18.70
C LEU A 284 -13.59 -4.39 19.94
N SER A 285 -12.97 -3.81 20.97
CA SER A 285 -13.70 -3.18 22.07
C SER A 285 -13.18 -1.77 22.31
N THR A 286 -13.98 -0.77 21.95
CA THR A 286 -13.63 0.66 21.97
C THR A 286 -12.41 0.96 21.08
N GLU A 287 -11.23 1.20 21.65
CA GLU A 287 -9.96 1.42 20.92
C GLU A 287 -8.97 0.25 21.14
N LYS A 288 -9.38 -0.80 21.86
CA LYS A 288 -8.54 -1.96 22.18
C LYS A 288 -8.93 -3.16 21.32
N VAL A 289 -7.91 -3.97 21.02
CA VAL A 289 -8.07 -5.28 20.40
C VAL A 289 -8.03 -6.33 21.51
N ILE A 290 -9.11 -7.10 21.62
CA ILE A 290 -9.29 -8.13 22.65
C ILE A 290 -9.66 -9.46 22.00
N GLN A 291 -9.66 -10.54 22.79
CA GLN A 291 -10.28 -11.80 22.41
C GLN A 291 -11.70 -11.84 22.95
N PHE A 292 -12.67 -12.22 22.13
CA PHE A 292 -14.06 -12.37 22.54
C PHE A 292 -14.60 -13.74 22.16
N GLN A 293 -15.24 -14.42 23.11
CA GLN A 293 -15.79 -15.74 22.87
C GLN A 293 -17.13 -15.64 22.13
N ALA A 294 -17.25 -16.30 20.98
CA ALA A 294 -18.50 -16.37 20.23
C ALA A 294 -19.49 -17.34 20.87
N SER A 295 -20.79 -17.03 20.75
CA SER A 295 -21.85 -17.91 21.23
C SER A 295 -22.21 -18.95 20.17
N PRO A 296 -22.33 -20.24 20.51
CA PRO A 296 -22.77 -21.25 19.55
C PRO A 296 -24.22 -20.97 19.11
N CYS A 297 -24.55 -21.26 17.85
CA CYS A 297 -25.94 -21.17 17.40
C CYS A 297 -26.72 -22.43 17.82
N PRO A 298 -27.84 -22.32 18.57
CA PRO A 298 -28.61 -23.48 19.02
C PRO A 298 -29.24 -24.28 17.87
N LYS A 299 -29.48 -23.62 16.72
CA LYS A 299 -30.21 -24.20 15.58
C LYS A 299 -29.29 -24.74 14.49
N GLU A 300 -28.06 -24.23 14.38
CA GLU A 300 -27.15 -24.50 13.26
C GLU A 300 -25.72 -24.68 13.76
N ALA A 301 -25.23 -25.92 13.81
CA ALA A 301 -23.89 -26.24 14.34
C ALA A 301 -22.74 -25.65 13.49
N ASN A 302 -22.98 -25.29 12.23
CA ASN A 302 -22.01 -24.66 11.34
C ASN A 302 -21.93 -23.13 11.50
N ARG A 303 -22.61 -22.56 12.51
CA ARG A 303 -22.64 -21.12 12.76
C ARG A 303 -22.33 -20.75 14.20
N GLU A 304 -21.59 -19.66 14.32
CA GLU A 304 -21.26 -19.05 15.61
C GLU A 304 -21.70 -17.59 15.58
N LEU A 305 -22.43 -17.16 16.62
CA LEU A 305 -22.89 -15.79 16.79
C LEU A 305 -21.73 -14.91 17.28
N LEU A 306 -21.41 -13.89 16.50
CA LEU A 306 -20.33 -12.95 16.77
C LEU A 306 -20.86 -11.67 17.41
N ASN A 307 -20.00 -11.03 18.21
CA ASN A 307 -20.16 -9.62 18.54
C ASN A 307 -19.86 -8.74 17.30
N ASP A 308 -20.51 -7.58 17.20
CA ASP A 308 -20.27 -6.62 16.11
C ASP A 308 -18.79 -6.23 15.98
N GLY A 309 -18.05 -6.15 17.08
CA GLY A 309 -16.61 -5.86 17.12
C GLY A 309 -15.73 -6.97 16.54
N SER A 310 -16.23 -8.19 16.41
CA SER A 310 -15.51 -9.31 15.78
C SER A 310 -15.70 -9.37 14.25
N CYS A 311 -16.54 -8.49 13.69
CA CYS A 311 -16.83 -8.44 12.26
C CYS A 311 -15.90 -7.44 11.55
N TRP A 312 -14.88 -7.95 10.87
CA TRP A 312 -13.91 -7.13 10.14
C TRP A 312 -14.26 -7.07 8.66
N THR A 313 -13.95 -5.96 8.01
CA THR A 313 -13.93 -5.85 6.56
C THR A 313 -12.48 -5.87 6.11
N ILE A 314 -12.16 -6.78 5.19
CA ILE A 314 -10.83 -6.95 4.65
C ILE A 314 -10.72 -6.29 3.28
N ILE A 315 -9.61 -5.59 3.04
CA ILE A 315 -9.31 -4.97 1.76
C ILE A 315 -7.81 -5.02 1.49
N GLY A 316 -7.44 -5.36 0.27
CA GLY A 316 -6.06 -5.33 -0.20
C GLY A 316 -5.55 -3.90 -0.32
N THR A 317 -4.29 -3.69 0.01
CA THR A 317 -3.65 -2.37 0.06
C THR A 317 -2.39 -2.35 -0.78
N GLU A 318 -2.01 -1.15 -1.20
CA GLU A 318 -0.79 -0.89 -1.94
C GLU A 318 -0.04 0.28 -1.29
N THR A 319 1.27 0.23 -1.50
CA THR A 319 2.20 1.26 -1.06
C THR A 319 3.11 1.59 -2.22
N VAL A 320 3.34 2.88 -2.42
CA VAL A 320 4.43 3.39 -3.26
C VAL A 320 5.26 4.34 -2.44
N GLU A 321 6.56 4.23 -2.57
CA GLU A 321 7.55 5.03 -1.85
C GLU A 321 8.41 5.75 -2.89
N TYR A 322 8.59 7.05 -2.67
CA TYR A 322 9.45 7.90 -3.47
C TYR A 322 10.52 8.45 -2.55
N THR A 323 11.79 8.20 -2.87
CA THR A 323 12.93 8.73 -2.12
C THR A 323 13.77 9.59 -3.05
N PHE A 324 14.09 10.79 -2.60
CA PHE A 324 14.92 11.75 -3.32
C PHE A 324 15.78 12.56 -2.34
N SER A 325 16.83 13.18 -2.84
CA SER A 325 17.65 14.12 -2.08
C SER A 325 18.01 15.31 -2.94
N GLU A 326 17.71 16.51 -2.46
CA GLU A 326 18.05 17.77 -3.14
C GLU A 326 19.50 18.22 -2.87
N SER A 327 20.24 17.52 -1.99
CA SER A 327 21.57 17.90 -1.51
C SER A 327 22.64 18.02 -2.62
N LEU A 328 22.40 17.43 -3.79
CA LEU A 328 23.32 17.42 -4.92
C LEU A 328 23.10 18.57 -5.90
N THR A 329 21.97 19.27 -5.81
CA THR A 329 21.52 20.17 -6.86
C THR A 329 20.74 21.35 -6.29
N CYS A 330 21.21 22.58 -6.53
CA CYS A 330 20.42 23.80 -6.31
C CYS A 330 19.32 23.91 -7.38
N ILE A 331 18.44 22.90 -7.46
CA ILE A 331 17.36 22.87 -8.44
C ILE A 331 16.15 23.59 -7.84
N ARG A 332 15.65 24.60 -8.56
CA ARG A 332 14.39 25.29 -8.29
C ARG A 332 13.18 24.59 -8.93
N GLU A 333 13.42 23.53 -9.69
CA GLU A 333 12.39 22.74 -10.38
C GLU A 333 11.84 21.63 -9.46
N PRO A 334 10.60 21.17 -9.68
CA PRO A 334 10.03 20.08 -8.91
C PRO A 334 10.82 18.77 -9.09
N VAL A 335 10.90 17.94 -8.05
CA VAL A 335 11.64 16.65 -8.10
C VAL A 335 10.96 15.59 -8.98
N SER A 336 9.75 15.87 -9.44
CA SER A 336 8.98 14.97 -10.31
C SER A 336 9.33 15.13 -11.79
N PRO A 337 9.37 14.04 -12.59
CA PRO A 337 9.00 12.67 -12.22
C PRO A 337 10.16 11.92 -11.52
N VAL A 338 9.92 11.45 -10.30
CA VAL A 338 10.91 10.62 -9.57
C VAL A 338 10.98 9.24 -10.21
N PRO A 339 12.17 8.77 -10.65
CA PRO A 339 12.31 7.44 -11.25
C PRO A 339 12.06 6.34 -10.21
N LEU A 340 11.21 5.36 -10.54
CA LEU A 340 11.04 4.15 -9.74
C LEU A 340 11.85 3.02 -10.37
N ILE A 341 12.90 2.57 -9.67
CA ILE A 341 13.70 1.41 -10.09
C ILE A 341 12.94 0.15 -9.72
N THR A 342 12.59 -0.65 -10.72
CA THR A 342 11.77 -1.87 -10.54
C THR A 342 12.58 -3.16 -10.62
N ALA A 343 13.70 -3.13 -11.33
CA ALA A 343 14.60 -4.28 -11.45
C ALA A 343 16.03 -3.83 -11.76
N LEU A 344 16.98 -4.60 -11.24
CA LEU A 344 18.39 -4.55 -11.56
C LEU A 344 18.79 -5.92 -12.11
N GLN A 345 19.33 -5.97 -13.33
CA GLN A 345 19.86 -7.21 -13.90
C GLN A 345 21.34 -7.03 -14.20
N VAL A 346 22.14 -7.98 -13.74
CA VAL A 346 23.57 -8.06 -14.03
C VAL A 346 23.78 -9.15 -15.07
N GLY A 347 24.12 -8.76 -16.29
CA GLY A 347 24.49 -9.67 -17.36
C GLY A 347 26.00 -9.77 -17.52
N THR A 348 26.50 -10.96 -17.83
CA THR A 348 27.86 -11.12 -18.37
C THR A 348 27.78 -11.06 -19.89
N ALA A 349 28.40 -10.04 -20.50
CA ALA A 349 28.51 -10.00 -21.95
C ALA A 349 29.51 -11.08 -22.40
N PRO A 350 29.20 -11.90 -23.43
CA PRO A 350 30.08 -12.99 -23.85
C PRO A 350 31.38 -12.52 -24.55
N ALA A 351 31.56 -11.21 -24.80
CA ALA A 351 32.66 -10.72 -25.64
C ALA A 351 33.69 -9.81 -24.94
N MET A 352 33.48 -9.33 -23.71
CA MET A 352 34.52 -8.72 -22.88
C MET A 352 34.05 -8.81 -21.43
N GLY A 353 34.91 -9.29 -20.53
CA GLY A 353 34.60 -9.66 -19.13
C GLY A 353 34.16 -8.53 -18.19
N SER A 354 33.48 -7.50 -18.69
CA SER A 354 32.86 -6.44 -17.91
C SER A 354 31.40 -6.82 -17.57
N PRO A 355 31.00 -6.79 -16.29
CA PRO A 355 29.60 -6.94 -15.92
C PRO A 355 28.78 -5.78 -16.52
N HIS A 356 27.71 -6.11 -17.25
CA HIS A 356 26.76 -5.15 -17.78
C HIS A 356 25.58 -5.02 -16.82
N LEU A 357 25.33 -3.81 -16.33
CA LEU A 357 24.25 -3.49 -15.42
C LEU A 357 23.09 -2.87 -16.20
N SER A 358 21.96 -3.56 -16.33
CA SER A 358 20.73 -2.98 -16.87
C SER A 358 19.77 -2.60 -15.74
N ILE A 359 19.36 -1.34 -15.71
CA ILE A 359 18.40 -0.78 -14.74
C ILE A 359 17.08 -0.52 -15.47
N THR A 360 15.99 -1.10 -14.97
CA THR A 360 14.65 -0.80 -15.50
C THR A 360 13.96 0.24 -14.61
N CYS A 361 13.91 1.47 -15.10
CA CYS A 361 13.21 2.58 -14.45
C CYS A 361 11.81 2.80 -15.05
N PHE A 362 10.81 2.96 -14.19
CA PHE A 362 9.49 3.42 -14.60
C PHE A 362 9.35 4.90 -14.25
N HIS A 363 9.00 5.74 -15.23
CA HIS A 363 8.58 7.11 -14.99
C HIS A 363 7.06 7.16 -15.13
N HIS A 364 6.37 7.77 -14.17
CA HIS A 364 4.99 8.18 -14.38
C HIS A 364 5.01 9.40 -15.30
N SER A 365 5.10 9.18 -16.62
CA SER A 365 4.94 10.25 -17.60
C SER A 365 3.52 10.80 -17.50
N SER A 366 3.43 12.12 -17.36
CA SER A 366 2.20 12.91 -17.47
C SER A 366 1.70 12.88 -18.92
N CYS A 367 1.26 11.72 -19.41
CA CYS A 367 0.55 11.63 -20.68
C CYS A 367 -0.94 11.61 -20.38
N PHE A 368 -1.58 12.76 -20.66
CA PHE A 368 -3.03 12.91 -20.78
C PHE A 368 -3.59 12.06 -21.92
#